data_AF-A0AAJ0BRI2-F1
#
_entry.id   AF-A0AAJ0BRI2-F1
#
_cell.length_a   1.000
_cell.length_b   1.000
_cell.length_c   1.000
_cell.angle_alpha   90.00
_cell.angle_beta   90.00
_cell.angle_gamma   90.00
#
_symmetry.space_group_name_H-M   'P 1'
#
loop_
_entity.id
_entity.type
_entity.pdbx_description
1 polymer ?
#
loop_
_entity_poly.entity_id
_entity_poly.type
_entity_poly.pdbx_seq_one_letter_code
_entity_poly.pdbx_strand_id
1 'polypeptide(L)'
;MARRTTSKTSRASGASALPTPIHSGLSTPHSGFSTPLSSAYPSTYASEAEWDPEDDVDDVAQIPISALTLQDLPAGTKHPKTGKARTPKPFRFMNLPSELRVKIYRYHFAEAGEVVDLDQDNYKRIHKKLAILRVCRAIYSEASDTFYSTRAFRVFPTSPGRFFKTKKPLLARLTPKQRGLITSLELRLGPGWSKPPRGWVVNPALGLADCKKVQKLTVFVECDPSDGVFNGFRRADGFYEDFSCKLLGGVLDKLPRLDRVHFDAWTSVKKTGAMMRGLFDVTVTRGKRICWGPSRGWTDEDEREDFKPPTASMRLSCGPNAIAVA
;
A
#
# COMPACT_ATOMS: atom_id res chain seq x y z
N MET A 1 24.62 -27.09 64.21
CA MET A 1 23.76 -27.90 63.33
C MET A 1 24.01 -27.47 61.89
N ALA A 2 24.68 -28.33 61.14
CA ALA A 2 25.04 -28.10 59.75
C ALA A 2 23.94 -28.61 58.81
N ARG A 3 23.65 -27.87 57.74
CA ARG A 3 23.19 -28.49 56.49
C ARG A 3 23.85 -27.83 55.29
N ARG A 4 24.80 -28.60 54.78
CA ARG A 4 25.55 -28.48 53.53
C ARG A 4 24.66 -29.02 52.40
N THR A 5 24.92 -28.55 51.17
CA THR A 5 24.90 -29.22 49.84
C THR A 5 24.15 -28.38 48.78
N THR A 6 24.50 -28.34 47.50
CA THR A 6 25.72 -28.58 46.71
C THR A 6 25.45 -27.94 45.34
N SER A 7 26.42 -27.19 44.80
CA SER A 7 26.50 -26.82 43.39
C SER A 7 26.67 -28.07 42.50
N LYS A 8 26.02 -28.09 41.33
CA LYS A 8 26.40 -28.97 40.21
C LYS A 8 26.44 -28.18 38.90
N THR A 9 27.66 -27.92 38.45
CA THR A 9 28.04 -27.73 37.05
C THR A 9 28.45 -29.10 36.49
N SER A 10 28.01 -29.47 35.30
CA SER A 10 28.81 -30.32 34.40
C SER A 10 28.37 -30.19 32.95
N ARG A 11 29.37 -29.90 32.11
CA ARG A 11 29.37 -29.94 30.64
C ARG A 11 29.06 -31.35 30.14
N ALA A 12 28.44 -31.44 28.96
CA ALA A 12 28.61 -32.56 28.05
C ALA A 12 29.01 -32.02 26.67
N SER A 13 30.27 -32.26 26.32
CA SER A 13 30.85 -32.14 24.99
C SER A 13 30.46 -33.37 24.18
N GLY A 14 29.74 -33.17 23.07
CA GLY A 14 29.39 -34.20 22.09
C GLY A 14 29.83 -33.78 20.69
N ALA A 15 30.36 -34.75 19.93
CA ALA A 15 31.06 -34.55 18.67
C ALA A 15 30.16 -34.12 17.50
N SER A 16 30.79 -33.44 16.52
CA SER A 16 30.23 -33.01 15.24
C SER A 16 29.81 -34.21 14.39
N ALA A 17 28.53 -34.27 13.99
CA ALA A 17 28.04 -35.20 12.97
C ALA A 17 27.36 -34.42 11.82
N LEU A 18 27.74 -34.80 10.60
CA LEU A 18 27.27 -34.27 9.31
C LEU A 18 25.75 -34.47 9.11
N PRO A 19 25.08 -33.65 8.27
CA PRO A 19 23.66 -33.76 8.04
C PRO A 19 23.30 -34.90 7.08
N THR A 20 22.39 -35.78 7.52
CA THR A 20 21.71 -36.81 6.72
C THR A 20 20.54 -36.20 5.93
N PRO A 21 20.27 -36.64 4.68
CA PRO A 21 19.13 -36.16 3.88
C PRO A 21 17.82 -36.82 4.31
N ILE A 22 16.76 -36.01 4.47
CA ILE A 22 15.40 -36.48 4.74
C ILE A 22 14.66 -36.65 3.41
N HIS A 23 14.34 -37.90 3.08
CA HIS A 23 13.40 -38.26 2.01
C HIS A 23 11.98 -37.82 2.38
N SER A 24 11.30 -37.12 1.47
CA SER A 24 9.88 -36.78 1.59
C SER A 24 9.07 -37.69 0.68
N GLY A 25 8.43 -38.71 1.27
CA GLY A 25 7.38 -39.50 0.64
C GLY A 25 6.08 -39.31 1.38
N LEU A 26 5.03 -38.90 0.66
CA LEU A 26 3.59 -39.23 0.76
C LEU A 26 2.81 -38.13 0.03
N SER A 27 2.25 -38.40 -1.16
CA SER A 27 0.93 -39.03 -1.40
C SER A 27 -0.24 -38.07 -1.20
N THR A 28 -0.60 -37.36 -2.27
CA THR A 28 -1.85 -36.62 -2.46
C THR A 28 -3.00 -37.56 -2.89
N PRO A 29 -4.20 -37.46 -2.32
CA PRO A 29 -5.40 -38.06 -2.90
C PRO A 29 -6.13 -37.10 -3.87
N HIS A 30 -6.62 -37.70 -4.95
CA HIS A 30 -7.36 -37.11 -6.06
C HIS A 30 -8.78 -36.66 -5.68
N SER A 31 -9.20 -35.51 -6.23
CA SER A 31 -10.52 -35.26 -6.85
C SER A 31 -10.36 -33.97 -7.66
N GLY A 32 -10.77 -33.82 -8.92
CA GLY A 32 -11.76 -34.56 -9.70
C GLY A 32 -12.72 -33.55 -10.33
N PHE A 33 -12.22 -32.56 -11.08
CA PHE A 33 -13.06 -31.68 -11.90
C PHE A 33 -12.37 -31.35 -13.23
N SER A 34 -13.09 -31.72 -14.29
CA SER A 34 -12.79 -31.56 -15.70
C SER A 34 -12.67 -30.09 -16.10
N THR A 35 -11.60 -29.73 -16.80
CA THR A 35 -11.47 -28.47 -17.57
C THR A 35 -11.52 -28.79 -19.06
N PRO A 36 -12.38 -28.13 -19.86
CA PRO A 36 -12.34 -28.29 -21.31
C PRO A 36 -11.17 -27.53 -21.93
N LEU A 37 -10.62 -28.11 -22.99
CA LEU A 37 -9.62 -27.54 -23.88
C LEU A 37 -10.23 -26.46 -24.81
N SER A 38 -9.35 -25.55 -25.20
CA SER A 38 -9.34 -24.80 -26.46
C SER A 38 -10.06 -23.45 -26.52
N SER A 39 -9.28 -22.37 -26.66
CA SER A 39 -9.30 -21.59 -27.91
C SER A 39 -8.04 -20.71 -27.99
N ALA A 40 -7.39 -20.82 -29.14
CA ALA A 40 -6.28 -19.99 -29.55
C ALA A 40 -6.81 -18.69 -30.15
N TYR A 41 -6.21 -17.56 -29.78
CA TYR A 41 -6.19 -16.35 -30.61
C TYR A 41 -4.74 -15.84 -30.65
N PRO A 42 -4.13 -15.70 -31.84
CA PRO A 42 -2.83 -15.08 -31.99
C PRO A 42 -2.99 -13.56 -31.94
N SER A 43 -2.38 -12.92 -30.94
CA SER A 43 -2.24 -11.46 -30.93
C SER A 43 -1.09 -11.06 -31.85
N THR A 44 -1.45 -10.30 -32.86
CA THR A 44 -0.59 -9.57 -33.78
C THR A 44 -0.01 -8.34 -33.06
N TYR A 45 1.28 -8.40 -32.70
CA TYR A 45 2.10 -7.19 -32.57
C TYR A 45 3.51 -7.48 -33.06
N ALA A 46 3.87 -6.82 -34.16
CA ALA A 46 5.19 -6.88 -34.76
C ALA A 46 6.17 -6.11 -33.87
N SER A 47 7.19 -6.80 -33.36
CA SER A 47 8.40 -6.14 -32.90
C SER A 47 9.27 -5.88 -34.12
N GLU A 48 9.36 -4.62 -34.53
CA GLU A 48 10.39 -4.13 -35.43
C GLU A 48 11.75 -4.34 -34.77
N ALA A 49 12.48 -5.36 -35.22
CA ALA A 49 13.91 -5.46 -35.01
C ALA A 49 14.57 -4.79 -36.22
N GLU A 50 15.27 -3.68 -35.98
CA GLU A 50 16.17 -3.05 -36.94
C GLU A 50 17.14 -4.13 -37.47
N TRP A 51 16.99 -4.44 -38.76
CA TRP A 51 17.89 -5.30 -39.50
C TRP A 51 18.92 -4.39 -40.18
N ASP A 52 20.17 -4.53 -39.79
CA ASP A 52 21.33 -3.84 -40.37
C ASP A 52 21.65 -4.51 -41.73
N PRO A 53 21.52 -3.82 -42.87
CA PRO A 53 21.48 -4.46 -44.19
C PRO A 53 22.85 -4.65 -44.87
N GLU A 54 23.96 -4.61 -44.13
CA GLU A 54 25.32 -4.63 -44.70
C GLU A 54 26.06 -5.98 -44.66
N ASP A 55 25.40 -7.09 -44.30
CA ASP A 55 25.98 -8.42 -44.49
C ASP A 55 24.88 -9.42 -44.91
N ASP A 56 25.17 -10.20 -45.95
CA ASP A 56 24.36 -11.30 -46.53
C ASP A 56 23.27 -10.95 -47.57
N VAL A 57 23.62 -10.08 -48.53
CA VAL A 57 23.05 -10.16 -49.89
C VAL A 57 23.80 -11.24 -50.67
N ASP A 58 23.35 -12.51 -50.58
CA ASP A 58 23.42 -13.44 -51.74
C ASP A 58 22.70 -14.81 -51.58
N ASP A 59 22.27 -15.24 -50.40
CA ASP A 59 21.91 -16.68 -50.23
C ASP A 59 20.42 -17.06 -50.22
N VAL A 60 19.48 -16.10 -50.33
CA VAL A 60 18.04 -16.43 -50.29
C VAL A 60 17.45 -16.72 -51.68
N ALA A 61 18.10 -16.25 -52.75
CA ALA A 61 17.59 -16.36 -54.12
C ALA A 61 17.87 -17.71 -54.81
N GLN A 62 18.65 -18.61 -54.18
CA GLN A 62 19.07 -19.88 -54.79
C GLN A 62 18.50 -21.14 -54.12
N ILE A 63 17.43 -21.05 -53.33
CA ILE A 63 16.78 -22.26 -52.79
C ILE A 63 15.80 -22.79 -53.86
N PRO A 64 16.11 -23.85 -54.63
CA PRO A 64 15.16 -24.41 -55.59
C PRO A 64 13.95 -24.98 -54.83
N ILE A 65 12.75 -24.70 -55.35
CA ILE A 65 11.47 -25.11 -54.75
C ILE A 65 11.38 -26.63 -54.53
N SER A 66 12.17 -27.42 -55.26
CA SER A 66 12.32 -28.87 -55.07
C SER A 66 12.97 -29.28 -53.73
N ALA A 67 13.54 -28.35 -52.97
CA ALA A 67 14.11 -28.62 -51.64
C ALA A 67 13.08 -28.55 -50.50
N LEU A 68 11.81 -28.24 -50.79
CA LEU A 68 10.73 -28.12 -49.80
C LEU A 68 9.85 -29.39 -49.67
N THR A 69 10.18 -30.48 -50.37
CA THR A 69 9.45 -31.74 -50.23
C THR A 69 9.96 -32.56 -49.05
N LEU A 70 9.05 -32.83 -48.12
CA LEU A 70 9.27 -33.52 -46.86
C LEU A 70 9.14 -35.04 -47.06
N GLN A 71 10.09 -35.68 -47.75
CA GLN A 71 10.27 -37.13 -47.74
C GLN A 71 11.59 -37.54 -48.44
N ASP A 72 12.31 -38.44 -47.76
CA ASP A 72 13.50 -39.20 -48.19
C ASP A 72 14.81 -38.44 -48.43
N LEU A 73 15.52 -38.16 -47.34
CA LEU A 73 16.98 -37.93 -47.36
C LEU A 73 17.72 -39.15 -46.78
N PRO A 74 18.74 -39.69 -47.48
CA PRO A 74 19.56 -40.78 -46.97
C PRO A 74 20.36 -40.33 -45.74
N ALA A 75 20.55 -41.26 -44.80
CA ALA A 75 21.30 -41.08 -43.58
C ALA A 75 22.76 -40.65 -43.86
N GLY A 76 23.02 -39.34 -43.89
CA GLY A 76 24.37 -38.84 -44.15
C GLY A 76 24.57 -37.32 -44.15
N THR A 77 23.51 -36.51 -44.19
CA THR A 77 23.65 -35.06 -44.23
C THR A 77 23.87 -34.50 -42.82
N LYS A 78 25.12 -34.15 -42.51
CA LYS A 78 25.49 -33.42 -41.30
C LYS A 78 24.77 -32.07 -41.31
N HIS A 79 23.70 -31.94 -40.53
CA HIS A 79 23.08 -30.65 -40.27
C HIS A 79 24.16 -29.65 -39.84
N PRO A 80 24.20 -28.43 -40.41
CA PRO A 80 25.10 -27.39 -39.92
C PRO A 80 24.82 -27.22 -38.43
N LYS A 81 25.85 -27.41 -37.60
CA LYS A 81 25.77 -27.27 -36.15
C LYS A 81 25.25 -25.87 -35.88
N THR A 82 23.98 -25.76 -35.52
CA THR A 82 23.35 -24.52 -35.07
C THR A 82 24.27 -23.94 -33.99
N GLY A 83 24.87 -22.78 -34.28
CA GLY A 83 25.80 -22.13 -33.38
C GLY A 83 25.15 -22.01 -32.01
N LYS A 84 25.86 -22.41 -30.95
CA LYS A 84 25.36 -22.29 -29.57
C LYS A 84 24.88 -20.85 -29.36
N ALA A 85 23.58 -20.66 -29.18
CA ALA A 85 22.99 -19.36 -28.87
C ALA A 85 23.78 -18.74 -27.70
N ARG A 86 24.44 -17.60 -27.95
CA ARG A 86 25.26 -16.94 -26.93
C ARG A 86 24.30 -16.51 -25.81
N THR A 87 24.49 -17.06 -24.62
CA THR A 87 23.70 -16.64 -23.47
C THR A 87 23.96 -15.15 -23.23
N PRO A 88 22.91 -14.32 -23.09
CA PRO A 88 23.09 -12.89 -22.90
C PRO A 88 23.86 -12.67 -21.59
N LYS A 89 24.87 -11.79 -21.63
CA LYS A 89 25.64 -11.44 -20.44
C LYS A 89 24.72 -10.75 -19.42
N PRO A 90 24.74 -11.16 -18.14
CA PRO A 90 23.88 -10.54 -17.14
C PRO A 90 24.27 -9.09 -16.90
N PHE A 91 23.27 -8.24 -16.74
CA PHE A 91 23.46 -6.84 -16.40
C PHE A 91 24.06 -6.69 -15.01
N ARG A 92 25.18 -5.95 -14.89
CA ARG A 92 25.87 -5.72 -13.60
C ARG A 92 25.16 -4.64 -12.80
N PHE A 93 24.00 -4.97 -12.24
CA PHE A 93 23.15 -4.04 -11.50
C PHE A 93 23.87 -3.28 -10.38
N MET A 94 24.77 -3.95 -9.64
CA MET A 94 25.52 -3.32 -8.54
C MET A 94 26.61 -2.34 -9.00
N ASN A 95 26.98 -2.34 -10.28
CA ASN A 95 27.92 -1.36 -10.83
C ASN A 95 27.26 0.00 -11.13
N LEU A 96 25.92 0.07 -11.12
CA LEU A 96 25.22 1.33 -11.21
C LEU A 96 25.46 2.18 -9.96
N PRO A 97 25.52 3.52 -10.05
CA PRO A 97 25.43 4.41 -8.90
C PRO A 97 24.17 4.17 -8.05
N SER A 98 24.25 4.40 -6.75
CA SER A 98 23.14 4.20 -5.80
C SER A 98 21.88 4.99 -6.18
N GLU A 99 22.03 6.19 -6.71
CA GLU A 99 20.93 7.04 -7.18
C GLU A 99 20.08 6.36 -8.26
N LEU A 100 20.74 5.73 -9.23
CA LEU A 100 20.05 4.98 -10.29
C LEU A 100 19.40 3.71 -9.73
N ARG A 101 20.04 3.02 -8.79
CA ARG A 101 19.44 1.85 -8.12
C ARG A 101 18.17 2.25 -7.35
N VAL A 102 18.20 3.35 -6.59
CA VAL A 102 17.03 3.89 -5.89
C VAL A 102 15.91 4.26 -6.86
N LYS A 103 16.24 4.88 -7.99
CA LYS A 103 15.26 5.17 -9.06
C LYS A 103 14.63 3.88 -9.60
N ILE A 104 15.43 2.83 -9.84
CA ILE A 104 14.93 1.52 -10.27
C ILE A 104 14.02 0.89 -9.20
N TYR A 105 14.36 0.99 -7.91
CA TYR A 105 13.50 0.50 -6.84
C TYR A 105 12.14 1.21 -6.80
N ARG A 106 12.09 2.51 -7.08
CA ARG A 106 10.81 3.24 -7.17
C ARG A 106 9.91 2.64 -8.25
N TYR A 107 10.46 2.35 -9.43
CA TYR A 107 9.71 1.68 -10.51
C TYR A 107 9.31 0.25 -10.13
N HIS A 108 10.23 -0.53 -9.56
CA HIS A 108 9.94 -1.91 -9.12
C HIS A 108 8.73 -1.98 -8.17
N PHE A 109 8.65 -1.04 -7.24
CA PHE A 109 7.56 -0.98 -6.28
C PHE A 109 6.34 -0.18 -6.74
N ALA A 110 6.34 0.51 -7.89
CA ALA A 110 5.28 1.44 -8.29
C ALA A 110 3.86 0.86 -8.15
N GLU A 111 3.67 -0.39 -8.59
CA GLU A 111 2.38 -1.09 -8.56
C GLU A 111 1.97 -1.63 -7.17
N ALA A 112 2.81 -1.51 -6.15
CA ALA A 112 2.49 -1.99 -4.81
C ALA A 112 1.35 -1.19 -4.13
N GLY A 113 0.89 -0.10 -4.76
CA GLY A 113 -0.13 0.80 -4.24
C GLY A 113 0.45 1.92 -3.37
N GLU A 114 -0.34 2.96 -3.18
CA GLU A 114 0.03 4.13 -2.39
C GLU A 114 -0.03 3.86 -0.88
N VAL A 115 -1.06 3.13 -0.44
CA VAL A 115 -1.30 2.81 0.96
C VAL A 115 -1.22 1.31 1.18
N VAL A 116 -0.36 0.89 2.11
CA VAL A 116 -0.19 -0.52 2.49
C VAL A 116 -1.01 -0.83 3.74
N ASP A 117 -1.89 -1.81 3.65
CA ASP A 117 -2.74 -2.31 4.74
C ASP A 117 -2.65 -3.84 4.84
N LEU A 118 -3.32 -4.51 5.78
CA LEU A 118 -3.55 -5.97 5.80
C LEU A 118 -4.60 -6.40 4.78
N ASP A 119 -4.35 -6.09 3.51
CA ASP A 119 -5.20 -6.53 2.42
C ASP A 119 -4.99 -8.01 2.08
N GLN A 120 -6.07 -8.67 1.64
CA GLN A 120 -6.05 -10.06 1.21
C GLN A 120 -5.21 -10.24 -0.06
N ASP A 121 -5.13 -9.25 -0.95
CA ASP A 121 -4.38 -9.35 -2.23
C ASP A 121 -2.90 -8.98 -2.12
N ASN A 122 -2.41 -8.65 -0.93
CA ASN A 122 -1.00 -8.33 -0.71
C ASN A 122 -0.03 -9.46 -1.09
N TYR A 123 -0.46 -10.72 -1.01
CA TYR A 123 0.37 -11.86 -1.44
C TYR A 123 0.67 -11.84 -2.95
N LYS A 124 -0.23 -11.26 -3.75
CA LYS A 124 -0.02 -11.05 -5.19
C LYS A 124 0.77 -9.78 -5.44
N ARG A 125 0.33 -8.67 -4.85
CA ARG A 125 0.83 -7.31 -5.16
C ARG A 125 2.20 -7.01 -4.55
N ILE A 126 2.42 -7.40 -3.29
CA ILE A 126 3.55 -6.92 -2.48
C ILE A 126 4.55 -8.05 -2.19
N HIS A 127 4.07 -9.23 -1.79
CA HIS A 127 4.93 -10.32 -1.31
C HIS A 127 6.02 -10.71 -2.32
N LYS A 128 5.67 -10.87 -3.60
CA LYS A 128 6.64 -11.17 -4.67
C LYS A 128 7.67 -10.05 -4.85
N LYS A 129 7.24 -8.79 -4.79
CA LYS A 129 8.13 -7.63 -4.94
C LYS A 129 9.11 -7.49 -3.77
N LEU A 130 8.73 -7.91 -2.56
CA LEU A 130 9.60 -7.91 -1.37
C LEU A 130 10.70 -8.99 -1.41
N ALA A 131 10.64 -9.95 -2.34
CA ALA A 131 11.68 -10.97 -2.47
C ALA A 131 13.07 -10.37 -2.74
N ILE A 132 13.15 -9.20 -3.38
CA ILE A 132 14.42 -8.52 -3.68
C ILE A 132 15.21 -8.16 -2.41
N LEU A 133 14.51 -8.00 -1.28
CA LEU A 133 15.14 -7.69 0.00
C LEU A 133 16.04 -8.83 0.49
N ARG A 134 15.93 -10.03 -0.09
CA ARG A 134 16.71 -11.21 0.29
C ARG A 134 17.99 -11.40 -0.54
N VAL A 135 18.26 -10.52 -1.51
CA VAL A 135 19.38 -10.70 -2.46
C VAL A 135 20.74 -10.41 -1.79
N CYS A 136 20.93 -9.20 -1.28
CA CYS A 136 22.16 -8.82 -0.57
C CYS A 136 21.91 -7.66 0.41
N ARG A 137 22.90 -7.35 1.27
CA ARG A 137 22.78 -6.31 2.30
C ARG A 137 22.57 -4.91 1.73
N ALA A 138 23.26 -4.57 0.64
CA ALA A 138 23.13 -3.25 0.00
C ALA A 138 21.74 -3.05 -0.61
N ILE A 139 21.26 -4.05 -1.35
CA ILE A 139 19.89 -4.06 -1.90
C ILE A 139 18.87 -3.98 -0.76
N TYR A 140 19.06 -4.76 0.31
CA TYR A 140 18.16 -4.70 1.47
C TYR A 140 18.07 -3.27 2.04
N SER A 141 19.19 -2.58 2.26
CA SER A 141 19.17 -1.22 2.83
C SER A 141 18.47 -0.22 1.91
N GLU A 142 18.82 -0.21 0.63
CA GLU A 142 18.32 0.78 -0.34
C GLU A 142 16.85 0.53 -0.70
N ALA A 143 16.51 -0.72 -1.00
CA ALA A 143 15.15 -1.09 -1.38
C ALA A 143 14.18 -1.03 -0.19
N SER A 144 14.62 -1.40 1.02
CA SER A 144 13.75 -1.25 2.21
C SER A 144 13.46 0.22 2.50
N ASP A 145 14.48 1.08 2.53
CA ASP A 145 14.27 2.50 2.74
C ASP A 145 13.35 3.09 1.67
N THR A 146 13.57 2.75 0.39
CA THR A 146 12.67 3.17 -0.71
C THR A 146 11.24 2.67 -0.52
N PHE A 147 11.04 1.40 -0.16
CA PHE A 147 9.70 0.82 0.00
C PHE A 147 8.90 1.47 1.13
N TYR A 148 9.52 1.62 2.31
CA TYR A 148 8.85 2.15 3.51
C TYR A 148 8.72 3.68 3.51
N SER A 149 9.62 4.41 2.85
CA SER A 149 9.59 5.88 2.83
C SER A 149 8.71 6.49 1.74
N THR A 150 8.36 5.73 0.69
CA THR A 150 7.55 6.24 -0.43
C THR A 150 6.06 5.97 -0.30
N ARG A 151 5.66 5.09 0.64
CA ARG A 151 4.28 4.66 0.82
C ARG A 151 3.74 5.05 2.16
N ALA A 152 2.43 5.24 2.23
CA ALA A 152 1.73 5.34 3.49
C ALA A 152 1.42 3.93 4.03
N PHE A 153 1.46 3.78 5.35
CA PHE A 153 1.03 2.55 6.02
C PHE A 153 -0.21 2.83 6.84
N ARG A 154 -1.21 1.95 6.71
CA ARG A 154 -2.45 2.11 7.45
C ARG A 154 -2.28 1.73 8.91
N VAL A 155 -2.77 2.59 9.80
CA VAL A 155 -2.67 2.39 11.25
C VAL A 155 -3.56 1.21 11.69
N PHE A 156 -4.79 1.16 11.18
CA PHE A 156 -5.76 0.10 11.47
C PHE A 156 -6.35 -0.49 10.18
N PRO A 157 -6.58 -1.81 10.12
CA PRO A 157 -7.04 -2.45 8.90
C PRO A 157 -8.49 -2.11 8.59
N THR A 158 -8.72 -1.75 7.34
CA THR A 158 -10.05 -1.42 6.82
C THR A 158 -10.54 -2.44 5.80
N SER A 159 -9.65 -3.24 5.21
CA SER A 159 -10.04 -4.26 4.24
C SER A 159 -11.04 -5.25 4.86
N PRO A 160 -12.18 -5.51 4.19
CA PRO A 160 -13.18 -6.43 4.70
C PRO A 160 -12.62 -7.86 4.82
N GLY A 161 -13.24 -8.65 5.70
CA GLY A 161 -12.90 -10.05 5.91
C GLY A 161 -12.00 -10.29 7.13
N ARG A 162 -11.02 -11.20 6.99
CA ARG A 162 -10.30 -11.79 8.12
C ARG A 162 -9.58 -10.77 9.01
N PHE A 163 -9.02 -9.72 8.42
CA PHE A 163 -8.14 -8.79 9.14
C PHE A 163 -8.86 -7.59 9.76
N PHE A 164 -10.09 -7.29 9.35
CA PHE A 164 -10.84 -6.13 9.85
C PHE A 164 -10.97 -6.08 11.38
N LYS A 165 -11.18 -7.23 12.02
CA LYS A 165 -11.32 -7.35 13.49
C LYS A 165 -10.05 -7.83 14.19
N THR A 166 -8.90 -7.79 13.51
CA THR A 166 -7.64 -8.26 14.09
C THR A 166 -7.21 -7.38 15.27
N LYS A 167 -6.63 -8.01 16.31
CA LYS A 167 -6.00 -7.29 17.42
C LYS A 167 -4.60 -6.79 17.08
N LYS A 168 -4.00 -7.30 15.99
CA LYS A 168 -2.62 -6.99 15.58
C LYS A 168 -2.61 -6.42 14.16
N PRO A 169 -2.80 -5.09 13.99
CA PRO A 169 -2.79 -4.42 12.68
C PRO A 169 -1.42 -4.52 12.00
N LEU A 170 -1.32 -4.11 10.72
CA LEU A 170 -0.07 -4.21 9.95
C LEU A 170 1.11 -3.58 10.68
N LEU A 171 0.92 -2.35 11.19
CA LEU A 171 1.96 -1.59 11.86
C LEU A 171 2.54 -2.33 13.09
N ALA A 172 1.69 -3.02 13.84
CA ALA A 172 2.09 -3.84 15.00
C ALA A 172 2.83 -5.14 14.60
N ARG A 173 2.75 -5.56 13.34
CA ARG A 173 3.47 -6.74 12.79
C ARG A 173 4.84 -6.39 12.23
N LEU A 174 5.08 -5.12 11.92
CA LEU A 174 6.38 -4.66 11.45
C LEU A 174 7.39 -4.65 12.60
N THR A 175 8.64 -4.95 12.27
CA THR A 175 9.76 -4.82 13.21
C THR A 175 10.00 -3.34 13.54
N PRO A 176 10.57 -3.01 14.71
CA PRO A 176 10.93 -1.63 15.05
C PRO A 176 11.80 -0.96 13.98
N LYS A 177 12.72 -1.72 13.37
CA LYS A 177 13.57 -1.24 12.27
C LYS A 177 12.75 -0.80 11.05
N GLN A 178 11.77 -1.60 10.64
CA GLN A 178 10.88 -1.25 9.52
C GLN A 178 10.01 -0.04 9.86
N ARG A 179 9.44 0.02 11.07
CA ARG A 179 8.65 1.16 11.55
C ARG A 179 9.44 2.47 11.53
N GLY A 180 10.73 2.41 11.87
CA GLY A 180 11.63 3.56 11.82
C GLY A 180 11.94 4.09 10.42
N LEU A 181 11.62 3.35 9.34
CA LEU A 181 11.79 3.78 7.95
C LEU A 181 10.54 4.45 7.37
N ILE A 182 9.38 4.30 8.03
CA ILE A 182 8.11 4.84 7.54
C ILE A 182 8.10 6.36 7.71
N THR A 183 7.67 7.07 6.66
CA THR A 183 7.59 8.54 6.61
C THR A 183 6.15 9.06 6.64
N SER A 184 5.19 8.22 6.21
CA SER A 184 3.78 8.58 6.09
C SER A 184 2.89 7.48 6.65
N LEU A 185 1.87 7.87 7.41
CA LEU A 185 0.82 6.97 7.91
C LEU A 185 -0.55 7.40 7.40
N GLU A 186 -1.48 6.46 7.35
CA GLU A 186 -2.89 6.74 7.07
C GLU A 186 -3.78 6.22 8.20
N LEU A 187 -4.63 7.10 8.72
CA LEU A 187 -5.75 6.76 9.59
C LEU A 187 -7.05 6.89 8.78
N ARG A 188 -7.71 5.77 8.52
CA ARG A 188 -8.93 5.74 7.73
C ARG A 188 -10.15 5.54 8.62
N LEU A 189 -11.11 6.45 8.50
CA LEU A 189 -12.33 6.52 9.31
C LEU A 189 -13.56 6.27 8.42
N GLY A 190 -14.55 5.56 8.93
CA GLY A 190 -15.78 5.15 8.24
C GLY A 190 -16.10 3.67 8.39
N PRO A 191 -15.17 2.74 8.12
CA PRO A 191 -15.44 1.31 8.20
C PRO A 191 -15.89 0.86 9.60
N GLY A 192 -17.07 0.25 9.67
CA GLY A 192 -17.64 -0.24 10.92
C GLY A 192 -18.08 0.87 11.88
N TRP A 193 -18.41 2.07 11.40
CA TRP A 193 -18.79 3.22 12.24
C TRP A 193 -19.89 2.94 13.29
N SER A 194 -20.86 2.07 13.00
CA SER A 194 -21.90 1.67 13.95
C SER A 194 -21.38 0.76 15.07
N LYS A 195 -20.32 0.00 14.80
CA LYS A 195 -19.65 -0.91 15.75
C LYS A 195 -18.15 -1.02 15.43
N PRO A 196 -17.35 0.00 15.78
CA PRO A 196 -15.93 0.01 15.47
C PRO A 196 -15.22 -1.23 16.02
N PRO A 197 -14.23 -1.80 15.30
CA PRO A 197 -13.56 -3.00 15.79
C PRO A 197 -12.86 -2.76 17.12
N ARG A 198 -13.01 -3.69 18.08
CA ARG A 198 -12.38 -3.60 19.41
C ARG A 198 -10.85 -3.49 19.38
N GLY A 199 -10.22 -3.87 18.27
CA GLY A 199 -8.77 -3.76 18.05
C GLY A 199 -8.31 -2.36 17.66
N TRP A 200 -9.22 -1.44 17.35
CA TRP A 200 -8.91 -0.05 17.00
C TRP A 200 -8.68 0.78 18.26
N VAL A 201 -7.56 0.50 18.92
CA VAL A 201 -7.14 1.17 20.15
C VAL A 201 -5.67 1.53 20.02
N VAL A 202 -5.34 2.77 20.36
CA VAL A 202 -3.95 3.21 20.43
C VAL A 202 -3.33 2.67 21.71
N ASN A 203 -2.41 1.73 21.57
CA ASN A 203 -1.67 1.14 22.68
C ASN A 203 -0.16 1.05 22.33
N PRO A 204 0.71 0.77 23.31
CA PRO A 204 2.15 0.63 23.05
C PRO A 204 2.48 -0.47 22.04
N ALA A 205 1.67 -1.54 21.97
CA ALA A 205 1.87 -2.65 21.04
C ALA A 205 1.70 -2.26 19.55
N LEU A 206 1.02 -1.15 19.27
CA LEU A 206 0.91 -0.59 17.92
C LEU A 206 2.26 -0.11 17.38
N GLY A 207 3.18 0.28 18.27
CA GLY A 207 4.55 0.65 17.90
C GLY A 207 4.71 2.04 17.29
N LEU A 208 3.75 2.96 17.50
CA LEU A 208 3.83 4.33 16.98
C LEU A 208 5.08 5.09 17.45
N ALA A 209 5.59 4.79 18.65
CA ALA A 209 6.82 5.40 19.16
C ALA A 209 8.07 5.04 18.33
N ASP A 210 8.05 3.90 17.62
CA ASP A 210 9.15 3.49 16.74
C ASP A 210 9.12 4.22 15.39
N CYS A 211 8.03 4.90 15.05
CA CYS A 211 7.82 5.64 13.81
C CYS A 211 8.56 7.00 13.82
N LYS A 212 9.89 6.95 13.97
CA LYS A 212 10.75 8.13 14.16
C LYS A 212 10.86 9.05 12.94
N LYS A 213 10.58 8.55 11.73
CA LYS A 213 10.63 9.33 10.48
C LYS A 213 9.27 9.80 10.00
N VAL A 214 8.18 9.44 10.70
CA VAL A 214 6.82 9.84 10.28
C VAL A 214 6.64 11.33 10.48
N GLN A 215 6.45 12.05 9.37
CA GLN A 215 6.23 13.49 9.33
C GLN A 215 4.82 13.85 8.83
N LYS A 216 4.18 12.91 8.10
CA LYS A 216 2.86 13.05 7.50
C LYS A 216 1.90 11.99 8.05
N LEU A 217 0.74 12.43 8.51
CA LEU A 217 -0.42 11.57 8.79
C LEU A 217 -1.56 12.00 7.86
N THR A 218 -2.09 11.09 7.07
CA THR A 218 -3.32 11.31 6.31
C THR A 218 -4.50 10.77 7.12
N VAL A 219 -5.49 11.61 7.41
CA VAL A 219 -6.78 11.22 7.97
C VAL A 219 -7.76 11.17 6.81
N PHE A 220 -8.15 9.95 6.40
CA PHE A 220 -9.07 9.73 5.30
C PHE A 220 -10.45 9.37 5.84
N VAL A 221 -11.46 10.20 5.55
CA VAL A 221 -12.82 10.01 6.04
C VAL A 221 -13.73 9.50 4.91
N GLU A 222 -14.24 8.28 5.05
CA GLU A 222 -15.18 7.70 4.08
C GLU A 222 -16.62 8.14 4.34
N CYS A 223 -17.00 8.28 5.61
CA CYS A 223 -18.36 8.53 6.03
C CYS A 223 -18.37 9.37 7.30
N ASP A 224 -19.22 10.40 7.34
CA ASP A 224 -19.55 11.17 8.53
C ASP A 224 -20.97 10.79 9.02
N PRO A 225 -21.07 9.89 10.01
CA PRO A 225 -22.36 9.51 10.57
C PRO A 225 -23.08 10.67 11.25
N SER A 226 -22.43 11.79 11.55
CA SER A 226 -23.06 12.97 12.17
C SER A 226 -23.98 13.73 11.21
N ASP A 227 -24.00 13.40 9.91
CA ASP A 227 -25.02 13.89 8.97
C ASP A 227 -26.40 13.26 9.24
N GLY A 228 -27.47 14.06 9.18
CA GLY A 228 -28.84 13.67 9.49
C GLY A 228 -29.38 12.53 8.63
N VAL A 229 -28.77 12.26 7.47
CA VAL A 229 -29.08 11.09 6.62
C VAL A 229 -28.90 9.76 7.37
N PHE A 230 -28.04 9.72 8.39
CA PHE A 230 -27.78 8.52 9.19
C PHE A 230 -28.65 8.41 10.46
N ASN A 231 -29.60 9.32 10.66
CA ASN A 231 -30.53 9.27 11.80
C ASN A 231 -31.26 7.92 11.81
N GLY A 232 -31.28 7.24 12.97
CA GLY A 232 -31.85 5.90 13.13
C GLY A 232 -30.90 4.73 12.83
N PHE A 233 -29.82 4.95 12.07
CA PHE A 233 -28.74 3.96 11.90
C PHE A 233 -27.60 4.14 12.91
N ARG A 234 -27.56 5.31 13.56
CA ARG A 234 -26.59 5.60 14.62
C ARG A 234 -26.85 4.76 15.86
N ARG A 235 -25.75 4.34 16.48
CA ARG A 235 -25.79 3.72 17.80
C ARG A 235 -26.18 4.72 18.89
N ALA A 236 -25.63 5.92 18.81
CA ALA A 236 -25.94 7.08 19.65
C ALA A 236 -25.37 8.33 18.96
N ASP A 237 -25.94 9.50 19.26
CA ASP A 237 -25.42 10.77 18.75
C ASP A 237 -24.02 11.07 19.30
N GLY A 238 -23.14 11.58 18.44
CA GLY A 238 -21.74 11.88 18.78
C GLY A 238 -20.84 10.67 19.04
N PHE A 239 -21.37 9.44 19.09
CA PHE A 239 -20.58 8.25 19.44
C PHE A 239 -19.36 8.04 18.54
N TYR A 240 -19.56 8.10 17.21
CA TYR A 240 -18.47 7.85 16.27
C TYR A 240 -17.52 9.04 16.13
N GLU A 241 -18.03 10.26 16.32
CA GLU A 241 -17.25 11.48 16.36
C GLU A 241 -16.28 11.48 17.53
N ASP A 242 -16.77 11.23 18.75
CA ASP A 242 -15.94 11.14 19.95
C ASP A 242 -14.92 9.99 19.84
N PHE A 243 -15.33 8.84 19.31
CA PHE A 243 -14.43 7.74 19.01
C PHE A 243 -13.30 8.16 18.06
N SER A 244 -13.63 8.83 16.96
CA SER A 244 -12.67 9.26 15.93
C SER A 244 -11.70 10.31 16.47
N CYS A 245 -12.22 11.27 17.25
CA CYS A 245 -11.43 12.31 17.91
C CYS A 245 -10.44 11.72 18.92
N LYS A 246 -10.90 10.79 19.77
CA LYS A 246 -10.04 10.06 20.73
C LYS A 246 -8.98 9.23 20.01
N LEU A 247 -9.36 8.56 18.93
CA LEU A 247 -8.45 7.73 18.16
C LEU A 247 -7.35 8.57 17.50
N LEU A 248 -7.72 9.66 16.83
CA LEU A 248 -6.78 10.60 16.23
C LEU A 248 -5.87 11.20 17.31
N GLY A 249 -6.45 11.69 18.40
CA GLY A 249 -5.70 12.28 19.50
C GLY A 249 -4.64 11.33 20.05
N GLY A 250 -5.01 10.07 20.32
CA GLY A 250 -4.07 9.05 20.77
C GLY A 250 -2.95 8.77 19.75
N VAL A 251 -3.23 8.78 18.45
CA VAL A 251 -2.21 8.60 17.41
C VAL A 251 -1.24 9.78 17.40
N LEU A 252 -1.75 11.01 17.44
CA LEU A 252 -0.94 12.24 17.43
C LEU A 252 -0.01 12.29 18.65
N ASP A 253 -0.49 11.87 19.82
CA ASP A 253 0.27 11.89 21.08
C ASP A 253 1.43 10.87 21.11
N LYS A 254 1.39 9.85 20.25
CA LYS A 254 2.40 8.78 20.20
C LYS A 254 3.37 8.89 19.03
N LEU A 255 3.21 9.88 18.15
CA LEU A 255 4.10 10.10 17.02
C LEU A 255 5.11 11.22 17.31
N PRO A 256 6.41 10.92 17.45
CA PRO A 256 7.38 11.88 18.00
C PRO A 256 7.77 13.01 17.04
N ARG A 257 7.67 12.80 15.72
CA ARG A 257 8.14 13.77 14.70
C ARG A 257 7.06 14.22 13.72
N LEU A 258 5.79 14.00 14.06
CA LEU A 258 4.69 14.36 13.19
C LEU A 258 4.57 15.90 13.11
N ASP A 259 4.63 16.43 11.89
CA ASP A 259 4.49 17.87 11.58
C ASP A 259 3.09 18.17 11.00
N ARG A 260 2.66 17.36 10.03
CA ARG A 260 1.47 17.67 9.20
C ARG A 260 0.43 16.57 9.24
N VAL A 261 -0.83 16.99 9.39
CA VAL A 261 -2.01 16.14 9.27
C VAL A 261 -2.76 16.55 8.00
N HIS A 262 -2.83 15.63 7.04
CA HIS A 262 -3.58 15.83 5.80
C HIS A 262 -4.98 15.28 5.98
N PHE A 263 -6.00 16.12 5.79
CA PHE A 263 -7.38 15.69 5.77
C PHE A 263 -7.83 15.43 4.34
N ASP A 264 -8.36 14.24 4.12
CA ASP A 264 -8.95 13.82 2.85
C ASP A 264 -10.23 13.05 3.13
N ALA A 265 -11.11 12.97 2.14
CA ALA A 265 -12.41 12.32 2.33
C ALA A 265 -13.07 11.90 1.01
N TRP A 266 -14.13 11.11 1.13
CA TRP A 266 -15.10 10.95 0.05
C TRP A 266 -15.96 12.20 -0.14
N THR A 267 -16.55 12.34 -1.32
CA THR A 267 -17.36 13.50 -1.72
C THR A 267 -18.60 13.70 -0.84
N SER A 268 -19.10 12.64 -0.22
CA SER A 268 -20.24 12.66 0.71
C SER A 268 -19.93 13.34 2.04
N VAL A 269 -18.65 13.53 2.40
CA VAL A 269 -18.25 14.14 3.66
C VAL A 269 -18.20 15.65 3.51
N LYS A 270 -18.83 16.35 4.44
CA LYS A 270 -18.86 17.82 4.53
C LYS A 270 -17.76 18.32 5.46
N LYS A 271 -17.03 19.36 5.05
CA LYS A 271 -16.00 20.01 5.86
C LYS A 271 -16.57 20.57 7.17
N THR A 272 -17.81 21.08 7.10
CA THR A 272 -18.58 21.66 8.22
C THR A 272 -19.27 20.61 9.11
N GLY A 273 -19.16 19.32 8.76
CA GLY A 273 -19.70 18.20 9.55
C GLY A 273 -19.14 18.18 10.97
N ALA A 274 -19.96 17.73 11.94
CA ALA A 274 -19.56 17.75 13.35
C ALA A 274 -18.29 16.90 13.59
N MET A 275 -18.22 15.72 12.96
CA MET A 275 -17.03 14.87 13.07
C MET A 275 -15.78 15.55 12.49
N MET A 276 -15.89 16.20 11.33
CA MET A 276 -14.75 16.91 10.74
C MET A 276 -14.27 18.06 11.61
N ARG A 277 -15.19 18.87 12.15
CA ARG A 277 -14.87 19.95 13.11
C ARG A 277 -14.13 19.42 14.33
N GLY A 278 -14.63 18.34 14.94
CA GLY A 278 -13.95 17.71 16.08
C GLY A 278 -12.54 17.22 15.74
N LEU A 279 -12.32 16.65 14.54
CA LEU A 279 -10.99 16.23 14.11
C LEU A 279 -10.04 17.41 13.86
N PHE A 280 -10.53 18.53 13.34
CA PHE A 280 -9.75 19.75 13.20
C PHE A 280 -9.35 20.30 14.57
N ASP A 281 -10.31 20.41 15.50
CA ASP A 281 -10.06 20.90 16.85
C ASP A 281 -9.00 20.06 17.58
N VAL A 282 -9.09 18.74 17.48
CA VAL A 282 -8.11 17.77 18.02
C VAL A 282 -6.70 18.00 17.46
N THR A 283 -6.61 18.37 16.18
CA THR A 283 -5.35 18.59 15.45
C THR A 283 -4.73 19.94 15.82
N VAL A 284 -5.55 21.00 15.83
CA VAL A 284 -5.14 22.36 16.21
C VAL A 284 -4.71 22.41 17.67
N THR A 285 -5.45 21.77 18.58
CA THR A 285 -5.12 21.69 20.01
C THR A 285 -3.74 21.09 20.26
N ARG A 286 -3.29 20.19 19.36
CA ARG A 286 -1.96 19.55 19.44
C ARG A 286 -0.88 20.29 18.64
N GLY A 287 -1.19 21.48 18.14
CA GLY A 287 -0.27 22.33 17.39
C GLY A 287 0.21 21.69 16.08
N LYS A 288 -0.60 20.82 15.46
CA LYS A 288 -0.24 20.17 14.20
C LYS A 288 -0.77 20.98 13.03
N ARG A 289 0.00 21.01 11.94
CA ARG A 289 -0.39 21.74 10.73
C ARG A 289 -1.45 20.95 9.96
N ILE A 290 -2.57 21.59 9.70
CA ILE A 290 -3.61 21.05 8.83
C ILE A 290 -3.17 21.25 7.37
N CYS A 291 -3.32 20.21 6.57
CA CYS A 291 -3.12 20.22 5.12
C CYS A 291 -4.28 19.48 4.46
N TRP A 292 -4.47 19.69 3.16
CA TRP A 292 -5.57 19.08 2.42
C TRP A 292 -5.06 17.96 1.50
N GLY A 293 -5.81 16.86 1.47
CA GLY A 293 -5.54 15.73 0.59
C GLY A 293 -6.07 15.94 -0.84
N PRO A 294 -5.57 15.15 -1.80
CA PRO A 294 -5.89 15.35 -3.21
C PRO A 294 -7.30 14.89 -3.59
N SER A 295 -7.91 13.94 -2.86
CA SER A 295 -9.15 13.28 -3.34
C SER A 295 -10.38 14.16 -3.20
N ARG A 296 -10.55 14.82 -2.05
CA ARG A 296 -11.70 15.71 -1.81
C ARG A 296 -11.53 17.10 -2.42
N GLY A 297 -10.28 17.51 -2.61
CA GLY A 297 -9.93 18.82 -3.15
C GLY A 297 -10.30 19.99 -2.24
N TRP A 298 -10.41 19.77 -0.92
CA TRP A 298 -10.72 20.85 0.00
C TRP A 298 -9.64 21.92 -0.02
N THR A 299 -10.08 23.16 0.05
CA THR A 299 -9.20 24.32 0.20
C THR A 299 -9.61 25.16 1.40
N ASP A 300 -8.73 26.09 1.79
CA ASP A 300 -9.05 27.07 2.82
C ASP A 300 -10.18 28.03 2.36
N GLU A 301 -10.57 28.02 1.08
CA GLU A 301 -11.58 28.91 0.49
C GLU A 301 -13.02 28.35 0.51
N ASP A 302 -13.19 27.05 0.71
CA ASP A 302 -14.49 26.36 0.70
C ASP A 302 -15.43 26.79 1.85
N GLU A 303 -14.98 27.70 2.71
CA GLU A 303 -15.75 28.28 3.81
C GLU A 303 -16.71 29.40 3.37
N ARG A 304 -16.58 29.91 2.13
CA ARG A 304 -17.38 31.05 1.67
C ARG A 304 -18.74 30.71 1.04
N GLU A 305 -18.94 29.50 0.55
CA GLU A 305 -20.15 29.17 -0.22
C GLU A 305 -21.40 28.85 0.65
N ASP A 306 -21.24 28.60 1.95
CA ASP A 306 -22.36 28.24 2.83
C ASP A 306 -23.06 29.45 3.49
N PHE A 307 -22.59 30.69 3.27
CA PHE A 307 -23.25 31.90 3.76
C PHE A 307 -24.08 32.55 2.65
N LYS A 308 -25.23 31.94 2.30
CA LYS A 308 -26.31 32.71 1.65
C LYS A 308 -27.00 33.55 2.72
N PRO A 309 -26.82 34.89 2.76
CA PRO A 309 -27.68 35.71 3.60
C PRO A 309 -29.14 35.48 3.18
N PRO A 310 -30.09 35.41 4.13
CA PRO A 310 -31.48 35.22 3.79
C PRO A 310 -31.88 36.29 2.79
N THR A 311 -32.40 35.83 1.65
CA THR A 311 -32.99 36.66 0.60
C THR A 311 -33.97 37.62 1.23
N ALA A 312 -33.57 38.88 1.34
CA ALA A 312 -34.45 39.98 1.64
C ALA A 312 -35.41 40.14 0.45
N SER A 313 -36.56 39.48 0.55
CA SER A 313 -37.69 39.81 -0.31
C SER A 313 -38.18 41.19 0.09
N MET A 314 -38.00 42.13 -0.82
CA MET A 314 -38.50 43.49 -0.81
C MET A 314 -39.96 43.55 -0.35
N ARG A 315 -40.28 44.54 0.50
CA ARG A 315 -41.23 45.59 0.10
C ARG A 315 -40.74 46.96 0.58
N LEU A 316 -40.20 47.70 -0.38
CA LEU A 316 -40.28 49.15 -0.40
C LEU A 316 -41.76 49.56 -0.42
N SER A 317 -42.17 50.46 0.47
CA SER A 317 -43.25 51.39 0.20
C SER A 317 -42.76 52.78 0.60
N CYS A 318 -42.49 53.62 -0.40
CA CYS A 318 -42.12 55.00 -0.24
C CYS A 318 -43.34 55.89 -0.57
N GLY A 319 -43.80 56.64 0.42
CA GLY A 319 -44.52 57.91 0.35
C GLY A 319 -45.99 57.92 -0.12
N PRO A 320 -46.66 59.10 -0.07
CA PRO A 320 -46.43 60.28 0.76
C PRO A 320 -47.73 60.74 1.48
N ASN A 321 -47.64 61.61 2.48
CA ASN A 321 -48.62 62.69 2.65
C ASN A 321 -48.12 63.75 3.64
N ALA A 322 -47.85 64.92 3.08
CA ALA A 322 -47.86 66.17 3.80
C ALA A 322 -49.31 66.55 4.11
N ILE A 323 -49.62 66.89 5.36
CA ILE A 323 -50.70 67.82 5.71
C ILE A 323 -50.17 68.72 6.82
N ALA A 324 -50.19 70.01 6.52
CA ALA A 324 -49.92 71.14 7.40
C ALA A 324 -51.14 71.47 8.28
N VAL A 325 -50.99 72.54 9.10
CA VAL A 325 -52.00 73.28 9.88
C VAL A 325 -52.17 72.75 11.31
N ALA A 326 -51.98 73.52 12.40
CA ALA A 326 -51.80 74.96 12.62
C ALA A 326 -50.81 75.20 13.78
#